data_AF-A0A7S2Q1W8-F1
#
_entry.id   AF-A0A7S2Q1W8-F1
#
_cell.length_a   1.000
_cell.length_b   1.000
_cell.length_c   1.000
_cell.angle_alpha   90.00
_cell.angle_beta   90.00
_cell.angle_gamma   90.00
#
_symmetry.space_group_name_H-M   'P 1'
#
loop_
_entity.id
_entity.type
_entity.pdbx_description
1 polymer ?
#
loop_
_entity_poly.entity_id
_entity_poly.type
_entity_poly.pdbx_seq_one_letter_code
_entity_poly.pdbx_strand_id
1 'polypeptide(L)'
;KNGGKKKGGKKGGAPKLSPEDQVKADAANKLRDELAQLEANTEINAKERRSAKRKAEAIATEESGCPAEDLLKWYETVAPASSADEEGGKKIPYIVFVGQLSFSTTADMLFEHFQTNL
;
A
#
# COMPACT_ATOMS: atom_id res chain seq x y z
N LYS A 1 -12.08 -47.05 -8.24
CA LYS A 1 -11.05 -46.09 -8.76
C LYS A 1 -11.17 -44.82 -7.91
N ASN A 2 -10.21 -44.62 -7.01
CA ASN A 2 -10.08 -43.47 -6.12
C ASN A 2 -9.68 -42.20 -6.89
N GLY A 3 -10.01 -41.04 -6.29
CA GLY A 3 -9.38 -39.74 -6.58
C GLY A 3 -10.33 -38.75 -7.23
N GLY A 4 -10.61 -37.57 -6.70
CA GLY A 4 -10.09 -36.88 -5.53
C GLY A 4 -10.72 -35.49 -5.52
N LYS A 5 -11.72 -35.28 -4.68
CA LYS A 5 -12.41 -34.00 -4.50
C LYS A 5 -11.48 -33.10 -3.67
N LYS A 6 -10.69 -32.24 -4.33
CA LYS A 6 -9.87 -31.25 -3.63
C LYS A 6 -10.77 -30.21 -2.95
N LYS A 7 -10.90 -30.36 -1.63
CA LYS A 7 -11.15 -29.26 -0.69
C LYS A 7 -9.90 -28.37 -0.62
N GLY A 8 -10.12 -27.06 -0.47
CA GLY A 8 -9.08 -26.08 -0.11
C GLY A 8 -9.32 -24.77 -0.87
N GLY A 9 -9.57 -23.61 -0.25
CA GLY A 9 -9.46 -23.26 1.15
C GLY A 9 -10.42 -22.14 1.52
N LYS A 10 -10.82 -22.17 2.78
CA LYS A 10 -11.51 -21.13 3.52
C LYS A 10 -10.55 -19.93 3.58
N LYS A 11 -10.67 -18.96 2.65
CA LYS A 11 -10.08 -17.63 2.84
C LYS A 11 -10.86 -16.98 3.99
N GLY A 12 -10.12 -16.56 5.01
CA GLY A 12 -10.65 -15.97 6.23
C GLY A 12 -11.68 -14.89 5.91
N GLY A 13 -12.81 -14.94 6.60
CA GLY A 13 -13.81 -13.90 6.49
C GLY A 13 -13.16 -12.59 6.93
N ALA A 14 -12.98 -11.67 5.98
CA ALA A 14 -12.89 -10.26 6.32
C ALA A 14 -14.10 -9.94 7.21
N PRO A 15 -13.94 -9.10 8.25
CA PRO A 15 -15.10 -8.58 8.97
C PRO A 15 -16.02 -7.98 7.91
N LYS A 16 -17.24 -8.49 7.82
CA LYS A 16 -18.22 -8.05 6.84
C LYS A 16 -18.56 -6.61 7.23
N LEU A 17 -17.92 -5.66 6.56
CA LEU A 17 -18.16 -4.23 6.74
C LEU A 17 -19.66 -3.98 6.63
N SER A 18 -20.17 -3.00 7.38
CA SER A 18 -21.57 -2.61 7.25
C SER A 18 -21.84 -2.19 5.78
N PRO A 19 -23.09 -2.26 5.29
CA PRO A 19 -23.41 -1.80 3.94
C PRO A 19 -22.93 -0.36 3.67
N GLU A 20 -22.97 0.49 4.70
CA GLU A 20 -22.48 1.88 4.66
C GLU A 20 -20.94 1.93 4.56
N ASP A 21 -20.25 1.14 5.38
CA ASP A 21 -18.79 1.03 5.32
C ASP A 21 -18.30 0.40 4.01
N GLN A 22 -19.09 -0.48 3.38
CA GLN A 22 -18.75 -1.05 2.08
C GLN A 22 -18.80 0.01 0.99
N VAL A 23 -19.86 0.84 0.94
CA VAL A 23 -19.96 1.96 0.00
C VAL A 23 -18.80 2.94 0.21
N LYS A 24 -18.46 3.22 1.48
CA LYS A 24 -17.31 4.05 1.84
C LYS A 24 -15.99 3.43 1.37
N ALA A 25 -15.79 2.13 1.57
CA ALA A 25 -14.59 1.42 1.10
C ALA A 25 -14.47 1.42 -0.43
N ASP A 26 -15.58 1.21 -1.14
CA ASP A 26 -15.61 1.22 -2.59
C ASP A 26 -15.28 2.62 -3.14
N ALA A 27 -15.86 3.68 -2.56
CA ALA A 27 -15.56 5.07 -2.91
C ALA A 27 -14.09 5.41 -2.64
N ALA A 28 -13.54 5.00 -1.49
CA ALA A 28 -12.13 5.21 -1.16
C ALA A 28 -11.18 4.49 -2.12
N ASN A 29 -11.51 3.25 -2.49
CA ASN A 29 -10.69 2.46 -3.40
C ASN A 29 -10.69 3.06 -4.81
N LYS A 30 -11.85 3.46 -5.33
CA LYS A 30 -11.96 4.18 -6.61
C LYS A 30 -11.13 5.46 -6.61
N LEU A 31 -11.24 6.28 -5.56
CA LEU A 31 -10.49 7.53 -5.43
C LEU A 31 -8.98 7.27 -5.45
N ARG A 32 -8.50 6.29 -4.68
CA ARG A 32 -7.07 5.92 -4.65
C ARG A 32 -6.57 5.50 -6.03
N ASP A 33 -7.31 4.63 -6.71
CA ASP A 33 -6.91 4.11 -8.02
C ASP A 33 -6.92 5.22 -9.09
N GLU A 34 -7.90 6.13 -9.06
CA GLU A 34 -7.98 7.27 -9.96
C GLU A 34 -6.84 8.28 -9.73
N LEU A 35 -6.49 8.56 -8.47
CA LEU A 35 -5.33 9.38 -8.13
C LEU A 35 -4.02 8.75 -8.63
N ALA A 36 -3.83 7.45 -8.41
CA ALA A 36 -2.66 6.73 -8.89
C ALA A 36 -2.55 6.76 -10.43
N GLN A 37 -3.67 6.61 -11.15
CA GLN A 37 -3.71 6.73 -12.61
C GLN A 37 -3.37 8.14 -13.10
N LEU A 38 -3.90 9.18 -12.44
CA LEU A 38 -3.58 10.58 -12.77
C LEU A 38 -2.11 10.93 -12.50
N GLU A 39 -1.51 10.30 -11.50
CA GLU A 39 -0.09 10.46 -11.19
C GLU A 39 0.82 9.76 -12.21
N ALA A 40 0.48 8.52 -12.57
CA ALA A 40 1.21 7.72 -13.55
C ALA A 40 1.08 8.24 -15.00
N ASN A 41 -0.01 8.95 -15.33
CA ASN A 41 -0.21 9.49 -16.66
C ASN A 41 0.72 10.68 -16.94
N THR A 42 1.66 10.50 -17.88
CA THR A 42 2.62 11.55 -18.30
C THR A 42 2.12 12.42 -19.46
N GLU A 43 0.96 12.10 -20.05
CA GLU A 43 0.42 12.82 -21.21
C GLU A 43 -0.39 14.06 -20.83
N ILE A 44 -0.98 14.07 -19.63
CA ILE A 44 -1.79 15.21 -19.14
C ILE A 44 -0.94 16.29 -18.49
N ASN A 45 -1.29 17.55 -18.74
CA ASN A 45 -0.57 18.67 -18.15
C ASN A 45 -0.96 18.91 -16.67
N ALA A 46 -0.16 19.71 -15.96
CA ALA A 46 -0.37 19.97 -14.52
C ALA A 46 -1.74 20.59 -14.19
N LYS A 47 -2.32 21.37 -15.10
CA LYS A 47 -3.64 22.00 -14.89
C LYS A 47 -4.76 20.96 -15.01
N GLU A 48 -4.68 20.08 -16.00
CA GLU A 48 -5.63 18.98 -16.20
C GLU A 48 -5.58 18.00 -15.03
N ARG A 49 -4.37 17.63 -14.59
CA ARG A 49 -4.17 16.76 -13.42
C ARG A 49 -4.82 17.31 -12.16
N ARG A 50 -4.63 18.60 -11.86
CA ARG A 50 -5.28 19.26 -10.70
C ARG A 50 -6.80 19.32 -10.84
N SER A 51 -7.31 19.53 -12.05
CA SER A 51 -8.75 19.56 -12.33
C SER A 51 -9.39 18.18 -12.14
N ALA A 52 -8.78 17.14 -12.71
CA ALA A 52 -9.22 15.76 -12.56
C ALA A 52 -9.16 15.31 -11.10
N LYS A 53 -8.07 15.63 -10.39
CA LYS A 53 -7.96 15.36 -8.94
C LYS A 53 -9.12 15.95 -8.14
N ARG A 54 -9.43 17.25 -8.33
CA ARG A 54 -10.57 17.89 -7.64
C ARG A 54 -11.91 17.26 -7.99
N LYS A 55 -12.09 16.80 -9.23
CA LYS A 55 -13.32 16.11 -9.64
C LYS A 55 -13.44 14.75 -8.95
N ALA A 56 -12.38 13.96 -8.93
CA ALA A 56 -12.35 12.67 -8.24
C ALA A 56 -12.64 12.83 -6.74
N GLU A 57 -12.04 13.83 -6.09
CA GLU A 57 -12.29 14.16 -4.67
C GLU A 57 -13.74 14.57 -4.40
N ALA A 58 -14.34 15.39 -5.29
CA ALA A 58 -15.74 15.80 -5.17
C ALA A 58 -16.69 14.60 -5.30
N ILE A 59 -16.47 13.74 -6.31
CA ILE A 59 -17.29 12.53 -6.53
C ILE A 59 -17.18 11.60 -5.32
N ALA A 60 -15.97 11.36 -4.82
CA ALA A 60 -15.77 10.50 -3.65
C ALA A 60 -16.45 11.08 -2.39
N THR A 61 -16.48 12.40 -2.24
CA THR A 61 -17.18 13.08 -1.15
C THR A 61 -18.70 12.91 -1.28
N GLU A 62 -19.25 13.01 -2.49
CA GLU A 62 -20.68 12.79 -2.75
C GLU A 62 -21.09 11.31 -2.55
N GLU A 63 -20.26 10.35 -2.97
CA GLU A 63 -20.55 8.91 -2.82
C GLU A 63 -20.46 8.45 -1.36
N SER A 64 -19.49 8.96 -0.60
CA SER A 64 -19.20 8.50 0.78
C SER A 64 -19.84 9.35 1.86
N GLY A 65 -20.27 10.57 1.54
CA GLY A 65 -20.77 11.55 2.51
C GLY A 65 -19.71 12.07 3.49
N CYS A 66 -18.42 11.79 3.25
CA CYS A 66 -17.32 12.24 4.09
C CYS A 66 -16.21 12.93 3.25
N PRO A 67 -15.42 13.84 3.85
CA PRO A 67 -14.35 14.51 3.14
C PRO A 67 -13.34 13.50 2.55
N ALA A 68 -12.88 13.74 1.31
CA ALA A 68 -11.96 12.85 0.61
C ALA A 68 -10.68 12.50 1.40
N GLU A 69 -10.13 13.45 2.17
CA GLU A 69 -8.95 13.21 3.02
C GLU A 69 -9.25 12.24 4.16
N ASP A 70 -10.38 12.44 4.85
CA ASP A 70 -10.83 11.57 5.93
C ASP A 70 -11.20 10.18 5.42
N LEU A 71 -11.74 10.11 4.19
CA LEU A 71 -12.08 8.88 3.51
C LEU A 71 -10.85 8.00 3.26
N LEU A 72 -9.79 8.57 2.68
CA LEU A 72 -8.54 7.84 2.41
C LEU A 72 -7.86 7.41 3.70
N LYS A 73 -7.79 8.31 4.69
CA LYS A 73 -7.22 8.01 6.01
C LYS A 73 -7.97 6.89 6.73
N TRP A 74 -9.30 6.89 6.67
CA TRP A 74 -10.12 5.81 7.20
C TRP A 74 -9.84 4.49 6.45
N TYR A 75 -9.75 4.54 5.13
CA TYR A 75 -9.52 3.35 4.30
C TYR A 75 -8.20 2.66 4.62
N GLU A 76 -7.13 3.42 4.89
CA GLU A 76 -5.84 2.88 5.36
C GLU A 76 -5.95 2.09 6.67
N THR A 77 -6.90 2.45 7.55
CA THR A 77 -7.12 1.74 8.82
C THR A 77 -7.98 0.48 8.68
N VAL A 78 -8.84 0.42 7.67
CA VAL A 78 -9.85 -0.65 7.49
C VAL A 78 -9.40 -1.69 6.48
N ALA A 79 -8.75 -1.24 5.40
CA ALA A 79 -7.99 -2.06 4.50
C ALA A 79 -6.51 -1.84 4.86
N PRO A 80 -5.96 -2.54 5.88
CA PRO A 80 -4.52 -2.56 6.05
C PRO A 80 -3.97 -2.97 4.70
N ALA A 81 -3.15 -2.11 4.11
CA ALA A 81 -2.63 -2.31 2.77
C ALA A 81 -2.25 -3.79 2.65
N SER A 82 -3.03 -4.57 1.89
CA SER A 82 -2.44 -5.72 1.25
C SER A 82 -1.40 -5.08 0.37
N SER A 83 -0.17 -5.10 0.86
CA SER A 83 1.05 -4.55 0.28
C SER A 83 1.12 -5.01 -1.17
N ALA A 84 0.46 -4.25 -2.04
CA ALA A 84 0.70 -4.18 -3.46
C ALA A 84 1.72 -3.07 -3.74
N ASP A 85 2.30 -2.48 -2.70
CA ASP A 85 3.73 -2.19 -2.63
C ASP A 85 4.47 -3.47 -2.19
N GLU A 86 4.37 -4.52 -3.00
CA GLU A 86 5.58 -5.29 -3.29
C GLU A 86 6.30 -4.50 -4.40
N GLU A 87 6.77 -3.29 -4.07
CA GLU A 87 8.13 -2.92 -4.46
C GLU A 87 8.94 -4.10 -3.92
N GLY A 88 9.15 -5.12 -4.75
CA GLY A 88 9.98 -6.26 -4.42
C GLY A 88 11.28 -5.65 -3.96
N GLY A 89 11.47 -5.62 -2.62
CA GLY A 89 12.25 -4.58 -1.97
C GLY A 89 13.55 -4.45 -2.70
N LYS A 90 13.75 -3.34 -3.43
CA LYS A 90 15.00 -3.13 -4.15
C LYS A 90 16.06 -3.21 -3.08
N LYS A 91 16.73 -4.37 -3.04
CA LYS A 91 17.67 -4.73 -1.99
C LYS A 91 18.81 -3.76 -2.15
N ILE A 92 18.74 -2.63 -1.43
CA ILE A 92 19.75 -1.59 -1.52
C ILE A 92 21.05 -2.28 -1.11
N PRO A 93 22.04 -2.39 -2.00
CA PRO A 93 23.26 -3.09 -1.67
C PRO A 93 23.97 -2.31 -0.56
N TYR A 94 24.15 -2.96 0.59
CA TYR A 94 24.92 -2.37 1.67
C TYR A 94 26.40 -2.42 1.30
N ILE A 95 27.04 -1.25 1.27
CA ILE A 95 28.47 -1.11 1.06
C ILE A 95 29.14 -0.91 2.41
N VAL A 96 30.10 -1.78 2.74
CA VAL A 96 30.88 -1.69 3.97
C VAL A 96 32.32 -1.28 3.63
N PHE A 97 32.79 -0.17 4.17
CA PHE A 97 34.17 0.29 4.03
C PHE A 97 35.05 -0.34 5.12
N VAL A 98 35.75 -1.42 4.77
CA VAL A 98 36.56 -2.22 5.72
C VAL A 98 37.62 -1.38 6.45
N GLY A 99 38.15 -0.33 5.83
CA GLY A 99 39.15 0.57 6.45
C GLY A 99 38.63 1.43 7.61
N GLN A 100 37.31 1.51 7.80
CA GLN A 100 36.69 2.21 8.93
C GLN A 100 36.28 1.25 10.07
N LEU A 101 36.36 -0.06 9.84
CA LEU A 101 36.09 -1.05 10.87
C LEU A 101 37.29 -1.15 11.81
N SER A 102 37.01 -1.38 13.10
CA SER A 102 38.05 -1.76 14.04
C SER A 102 38.71 -3.06 13.56
N PHE A 103 40.01 -3.20 13.80
CA PHE A 103 40.74 -4.44 13.54
C PHE A 103 40.11 -5.66 14.26
N SER A 104 39.40 -5.43 15.37
CA SER A 104 38.74 -6.45 16.17
C SER A 104 37.31 -6.77 15.73
N THR A 105 36.75 -6.10 14.71
CA THR A 105 35.37 -6.30 14.30
C THR A 105 35.19 -7.68 13.67
N THR A 106 34.30 -8.51 14.25
CA THR A 106 33.94 -9.82 13.72
C THR A 106 32.70 -9.75 12.83
N ALA A 107 32.47 -10.81 12.05
CA ALA A 107 31.27 -10.93 11.21
C ALA A 107 29.98 -10.89 12.04
N ASP A 108 29.97 -11.51 13.22
CA ASP A 108 28.81 -11.55 14.10
C ASP A 108 28.44 -10.16 14.63
N MET A 109 29.44 -9.36 15.04
CA MET A 109 29.23 -7.98 15.50
C MET A 109 28.67 -7.09 14.38
N LEU A 110 29.13 -7.29 13.14
CA LEU A 110 28.64 -6.55 11.99
C LEU A 110 27.20 -6.94 11.67
N PHE A 111 26.87 -8.23 11.77
CA PHE A 111 25.53 -8.75 11.54
C PHE A 111 24.54 -8.24 12.60
N GLU A 112 24.91 -8.27 13.88
CA GLU A 112 24.10 -7.75 14.98
C GLU A 112 23.85 -6.24 14.84
N HIS A 113 24.88 -5.49 14.42
CA HIS A 113 24.74 -4.07 14.13
C HIS A 113 23.70 -3.80 13.04
N PHE A 114 23.68 -4.60 11.96
CA PHE A 114 22.66 -4.49 10.92
C PHE A 114 21.26 -4.85 11.41
N GLN A 115 21.11 -5.78 12.35
CA GLN A 115 19.78 -6.13 12.90
C GLN A 115 19.25 -5.08 13.87
N THR A 116 20.12 -4.30 14.51
CA THR A 116 19.73 -3.38 15.59
C THR A 116 19.51 -1.95 15.09
N ASN A 117 20.26 -1.50 14.07
CA ASN A 117 20.28 -0.09 13.64
C ASN A 117 19.61 0.16 12.28
N LEU A 118 19.08 -0.88 11.63
CA LEU A 118 18.29 -0.80 10.38
C LEU A 118 16.90 -1.35 10.63
#